data_AF-A0A4V2AYJ9-F1
#
_entry.id   AF-A0A4V2AYJ9-F1
#
_cell.length_a   1.000
_cell.length_b   1.000
_cell.length_c   1.000
_cell.angle_alpha   90.00
_cell.angle_beta   90.00
_cell.angle_gamma   90.00
#
_symmetry.space_group_name_H-M   'P 1'
#
loop_
_entity.id
_entity.type
_entity.pdbx_description
1 polymer ?
#
loop_
_entity_poly.entity_id
_entity_poly.type
_entity_poly.pdbx_seq_one_letter_code
_entity_poly.pdbx_strand_id
1 'polypeptide(L)'
;MGTASFTPSQFKDTITIIQKSDTTKLVNVLRVKLANSLGQKLSQFDTTGNGGYKSDSLFRTLFRGLAIKTSDVSGQGVLSYFNVSNTVSALTVYYRVKKDGKTDTASAMFKHLTDGQANSIRRTQGGEYQANLSVQNPQQLYIQSAPLGSYASIFIPGLSTFPNKVIHRAELIAYKEPSAMDNIFTVPNRLLLDHKGSTDTAFLYSDDIQIDASGSLNLSQFGGSLRSDNSYRFNLTRYVQRLVTNRERNDTMRLYAPMRSILFAKNLGQYVAITNLSNIAAGRIVIAGANHPTPDRRLRMRIIYSNL
;
A
#
# COMPACT_ATOMS: atom_id res chain seq x y z
N MET A 1 25.96 -12.97 -8.12
CA MET A 1 25.09 -12.40 -7.07
C MET A 1 25.88 -11.38 -6.26
N GLY A 2 25.21 -10.52 -5.50
CA GLY A 2 25.85 -9.58 -4.58
C GLY A 2 25.00 -9.43 -3.33
N THR A 3 25.63 -9.10 -2.20
CA THR A 3 24.97 -8.94 -0.90
C THR A 3 25.54 -7.72 -0.20
N ALA A 4 24.70 -7.02 0.55
CA ALA A 4 25.11 -5.98 1.49
C ALA A 4 24.25 -6.08 2.74
N SER A 5 24.85 -5.84 3.90
CA SER A 5 24.16 -5.73 5.18
C SER A 5 24.22 -4.29 5.65
N PHE A 6 23.16 -3.83 6.29
CA PHE A 6 23.14 -2.51 6.89
C PHE A 6 22.30 -2.47 8.15
N THR A 7 22.67 -1.57 9.05
CA THR A 7 21.86 -1.21 10.22
C THR A 7 21.27 0.17 9.97
N PRO A 8 19.93 0.36 10.03
CA PRO A 8 19.30 1.65 9.72
C PRO A 8 19.86 2.84 10.51
N SER A 9 20.24 2.64 11.78
CA SER A 9 20.82 3.69 12.62
C SER A 9 22.24 4.12 12.20
N GLN A 10 22.94 3.27 11.45
CA GLN A 10 24.32 3.47 10.99
C GLN A 10 24.40 3.92 9.53
N PHE A 11 23.27 4.11 8.85
CA PHE A 11 23.22 4.47 7.42
C PHE A 11 23.68 5.91 7.11
N LYS A 12 24.13 6.65 8.13
CA LYS A 12 24.63 8.02 8.04
C LYS A 12 26.02 8.14 7.38
N ASP A 13 26.68 7.02 7.11
CA ASP A 13 28.01 7.04 6.52
C ASP A 13 28.02 7.73 5.16
N THR A 14 28.92 8.70 5.05
CA THR A 14 29.08 9.50 3.86
C THR A 14 30.13 8.86 2.97
N ILE A 15 29.80 8.64 1.70
CA ILE A 15 30.71 8.04 0.73
C ILE A 15 31.00 9.06 -0.37
N THR A 16 32.28 9.26 -0.62
CA THR A 16 32.77 10.12 -1.69
C THR A 16 32.86 9.34 -3.00
N ILE A 17 32.11 9.76 -4.01
CA ILE A 17 32.29 9.31 -5.40
C ILE A 17 33.24 10.29 -6.08
N ILE A 18 34.29 9.77 -6.71
CA ILE A 18 35.16 10.56 -7.57
C ILE A 18 34.85 10.15 -9.01
N GLN A 19 34.31 11.07 -9.80
CA GLN A 19 34.19 10.94 -11.26
C GLN A 19 35.15 11.94 -11.91
N LYS A 20 36.30 11.45 -12.38
CA LYS A 20 37.40 12.28 -12.89
C LYS A 20 37.87 13.30 -11.82
N SER A 21 37.56 14.59 -12.00
CA SER A 21 37.89 15.68 -11.07
C SER A 21 36.73 16.08 -10.15
N ASP A 22 35.53 15.54 -10.37
CA ASP A 22 34.35 15.86 -9.56
C ASP A 22 34.22 14.86 -8.40
N THR A 23 34.07 15.40 -7.21
CA THR A 23 34.03 14.67 -5.94
C THR A 23 32.67 14.89 -5.30
N THR A 24 31.75 13.94 -5.49
CA THR A 24 30.40 14.01 -4.92
C THR A 24 30.29 13.20 -3.65
N LYS A 25 29.96 13.86 -2.53
CA LYS A 25 29.69 13.18 -1.25
C LYS A 25 28.22 12.75 -1.21
N LEU A 26 27.96 11.45 -1.26
CA LEU A 26 26.63 10.88 -1.08
C LEU A 26 26.46 10.39 0.35
N VAL A 27 25.28 10.59 0.90
CA VAL A 27 24.90 10.13 2.24
C VAL A 27 23.66 9.26 2.15
N ASN A 28 23.48 8.29 3.05
CA ASN A 28 22.30 7.44 3.13
C ASN A 28 22.01 6.59 1.87
N VAL A 29 23.05 6.03 1.23
CA VAL A 29 22.91 5.19 0.02
C VAL A 29 23.29 3.73 0.27
N LEU A 30 22.46 2.79 -0.21
CA LEU A 30 22.81 1.37 -0.21
C LEU A 30 23.62 1.01 -1.46
N ARG A 31 24.80 0.41 -1.26
CA ARG A 31 25.60 -0.15 -2.35
C ARG A 31 25.74 -1.64 -2.20
N VAL A 32 25.30 -2.36 -3.23
CA VAL A 32 25.48 -3.81 -3.33
C VAL A 32 26.52 -4.08 -4.40
N LYS A 33 27.70 -4.56 -4.01
CA LYS A 33 28.70 -5.01 -4.98
C LYS A 33 28.20 -6.30 -5.63
N LEU A 34 27.98 -6.25 -6.94
CA LEU A 34 27.57 -7.39 -7.73
C LEU A 34 28.79 -8.17 -8.24
N ALA A 35 28.59 -9.45 -8.54
CA ALA A 35 29.62 -10.27 -9.17
C ALA A 35 30.06 -9.69 -10.52
N ASN A 36 31.37 -9.71 -10.79
CA ASN A 36 31.96 -9.18 -12.02
C ASN A 36 31.39 -9.82 -13.30
N SER A 37 30.86 -11.05 -13.21
CA SER A 37 30.21 -11.74 -14.32
C SER A 37 29.03 -10.98 -14.91
N LEU A 38 28.33 -10.16 -14.13
CA LEU A 38 27.28 -9.28 -14.67
C LEU A 38 27.86 -8.21 -15.58
N GLY A 39 28.97 -7.57 -15.15
CA GLY A 39 29.67 -6.58 -15.98
C GLY A 39 30.23 -7.20 -17.26
N GLN A 40 30.80 -8.41 -17.15
CA GLN A 40 31.26 -9.18 -18.32
C GLN A 40 30.12 -9.48 -19.29
N LYS A 41 28.95 -9.93 -18.79
CA LYS A 41 27.75 -10.14 -19.61
C LYS A 41 27.33 -8.86 -20.34
N LEU A 42 27.25 -7.73 -19.63
CA LEU A 42 26.87 -6.45 -20.22
C LEU A 42 27.89 -5.95 -21.26
N SER A 43 29.18 -6.29 -21.09
CA SER A 43 30.22 -5.93 -22.05
C SER A 43 30.16 -6.72 -23.37
N GLN A 44 29.45 -7.85 -23.39
CA GLN A 44 29.26 -8.68 -24.58
C GLN A 44 28.09 -8.23 -25.46
N PHE A 45 27.29 -7.24 -25.02
CA PHE A 45 26.20 -6.71 -25.82
C PHE A 45 26.74 -5.72 -26.86
N ASP A 46 26.17 -5.75 -28.07
CA ASP A 46 26.48 -4.83 -29.16
C ASP A 46 25.20 -4.22 -29.77
N THR A 47 25.37 -3.33 -30.76
CA THR A 47 24.29 -2.61 -31.45
C THR A 47 23.89 -3.24 -32.79
N THR A 48 24.44 -4.39 -33.15
CA THR A 48 24.26 -5.07 -34.44
C THR A 48 23.23 -6.20 -34.35
N GLY A 49 22.72 -6.71 -35.47
CA GLY A 49 21.98 -7.99 -35.54
C GLY A 49 20.91 -8.19 -34.45
N ASN A 50 21.14 -9.12 -33.52
CA ASN A 50 20.32 -9.38 -32.33
C ASN A 50 21.02 -8.98 -31.01
N GLY A 51 21.98 -8.06 -31.10
CA GLY A 51 22.78 -7.55 -30.00
C GLY A 51 21.94 -6.82 -28.95
N GLY A 52 22.34 -6.94 -27.69
CA GLY A 52 21.57 -6.43 -26.56
C GLY A 52 21.44 -4.91 -26.47
N TYR A 53 22.27 -4.13 -27.18
CA TYR A 53 22.16 -2.67 -27.25
C TYR A 53 21.50 -2.16 -28.54
N LYS A 54 21.01 -3.05 -29.41
CA LYS A 54 20.32 -2.64 -30.63
C LYS A 54 18.95 -2.01 -30.37
N SER A 55 18.21 -2.49 -29.37
CA SER A 55 16.90 -1.94 -29.01
C SER A 55 16.53 -2.26 -27.57
N ASP A 56 15.65 -1.45 -26.98
CA ASP A 56 15.13 -1.67 -25.62
C ASP A 56 14.45 -3.04 -25.45
N SER A 57 13.73 -3.51 -26.49
CA SER A 57 13.04 -4.80 -26.45
C SER A 57 14.03 -5.97 -26.39
N LEU A 58 15.13 -5.89 -27.15
CA LEU A 58 16.21 -6.88 -27.08
C LEU A 58 16.93 -6.81 -25.73
N PHE A 59 17.24 -5.60 -25.25
CA PHE A 59 17.87 -5.41 -23.94
C PHE A 59 17.03 -6.03 -22.82
N ARG A 60 15.72 -5.74 -22.76
CA ARG A 60 14.80 -6.29 -21.75
C ARG A 60 14.68 -7.81 -21.80
N THR A 61 14.82 -8.40 -22.99
CA THR A 61 14.81 -9.87 -23.15
C THR A 61 16.08 -10.50 -22.56
N LEU A 62 17.24 -9.88 -22.78
CA LEU A 62 18.54 -10.39 -22.33
C LEU A 62 18.88 -10.01 -20.87
N PHE A 63 18.30 -8.91 -20.38
CA PHE A 63 18.46 -8.39 -19.03
C PHE A 63 17.13 -7.82 -18.49
N ARG A 64 16.42 -8.61 -17.69
CA ARG A 64 15.12 -8.26 -17.09
C ARG A 64 15.21 -7.31 -15.89
N GLY A 65 16.39 -6.80 -15.57
CA GLY A 65 16.65 -5.95 -14.41
C GLY A 65 17.25 -6.70 -13.21
N LEU A 66 17.23 -6.04 -12.06
CA LEU A 66 17.78 -6.53 -10.80
C LEU A 66 16.64 -6.73 -9.79
N ALA A 67 16.64 -7.89 -9.13
CA ALA A 67 15.77 -8.12 -7.99
C ALA A 67 16.56 -7.92 -6.69
N ILE A 68 16.10 -7.00 -5.84
CA ILE A 68 16.60 -6.86 -4.47
C ILE A 68 15.71 -7.73 -3.58
N LYS A 69 16.34 -8.64 -2.84
CA LYS A 69 15.66 -9.52 -1.88
C LYS A 69 16.30 -9.34 -0.52
N THR A 70 15.48 -9.42 0.52
CA THR A 70 15.96 -9.49 1.90
C THR A 70 16.37 -10.93 2.22
N SER A 71 17.39 -11.08 3.05
CA SER A 71 17.66 -12.33 3.74
C SER A 71 16.86 -12.39 5.03
N ASP A 72 16.58 -13.60 5.51
CA ASP A 72 16.00 -13.78 6.83
C ASP A 72 16.97 -13.27 7.90
N VAL A 73 16.41 -12.69 8.95
CA VAL A 73 17.16 -12.20 10.11
C VAL A 73 16.67 -12.87 11.37
N SER A 74 17.56 -13.12 12.32
CA SER A 74 17.17 -13.55 13.66
C SER A 74 16.60 -12.35 14.44
N GLY A 75 15.47 -12.56 15.11
CA GLY A 75 14.82 -11.52 15.91
C GLY A 75 13.90 -10.58 15.10
N GLN A 76 13.77 -9.34 15.55
CA GLN A 76 12.91 -8.35 14.91
C GLN A 76 13.57 -7.81 13.63
N GLY A 77 12.97 -8.11 12.48
CA GLY A 77 13.41 -7.56 11.20
C GLY A 77 13.07 -6.08 11.04
N VAL A 78 13.51 -5.50 9.92
CA VAL A 78 13.24 -4.10 9.57
C VAL A 78 12.51 -4.00 8.23
N LEU A 79 11.53 -3.11 8.16
CA LEU A 79 10.96 -2.63 6.91
C LEU A 79 11.60 -1.29 6.55
N SER A 80 12.50 -1.29 5.56
CA SER A 80 13.22 -0.09 5.11
C SER A 80 12.70 0.40 3.76
N TYR A 81 12.60 1.72 3.62
CA TYR A 81 12.19 2.38 2.39
C TYR A 81 13.37 3.10 1.75
N PHE A 82 13.60 2.85 0.47
CA PHE A 82 14.63 3.51 -0.31
C PHE A 82 13.97 4.42 -1.36
N ASN A 83 14.44 5.65 -1.44
CA ASN A 83 14.11 6.51 -2.56
C ASN A 83 14.94 6.09 -3.78
N VAL A 84 14.29 5.48 -4.76
CA VAL A 84 14.91 5.01 -6.01
C VAL A 84 14.69 5.95 -7.20
N SER A 85 13.97 7.06 -7.00
CA SER A 85 13.74 8.06 -8.06
C SER A 85 14.85 9.12 -8.13
N ASN A 86 15.91 8.99 -7.34
CA ASN A 86 17.06 9.89 -7.38
C ASN A 86 17.98 9.51 -8.57
N THR A 87 18.62 10.52 -9.18
CA THR A 87 19.61 10.38 -10.26
C THR A 87 20.79 9.46 -9.93
N VAL A 88 21.04 9.18 -8.64
CA VAL A 88 22.11 8.29 -8.18
C VAL A 88 21.69 6.81 -8.05
N SER A 89 20.41 6.50 -8.21
CA SER A 89 19.90 5.13 -8.22
C SER A 89 20.26 4.48 -9.57
N ALA A 90 21.36 3.75 -9.59
CA ALA A 90 21.89 3.19 -10.84
C ALA A 90 22.70 1.91 -10.61
N LEU A 91 22.78 1.09 -11.66
CA LEU A 91 23.83 0.09 -11.80
C LEU A 91 25.04 0.76 -12.46
N THR A 92 26.18 0.80 -11.75
CA THR A 92 27.45 1.29 -12.30
C THR A 92 28.38 0.13 -12.58
N VAL A 93 28.85 0.02 -13.82
CA VAL A 93 29.85 -0.95 -14.24
C VAL A 93 31.17 -0.22 -14.41
N TYR A 94 32.15 -0.54 -13.56
CA TYR A 94 33.52 -0.05 -13.70
C TYR A 94 34.32 -1.02 -14.55
N TYR A 95 35.08 -0.49 -15.51
CA TYR A 95 35.91 -1.30 -16.41
C TYR A 95 37.23 -0.59 -16.69
N ARG A 96 38.27 -1.38 -17.02
CA ARG A 96 39.57 -0.86 -17.39
C ARG A 96 39.65 -0.72 -18.91
N VAL A 97 40.14 0.42 -19.36
CA VAL A 97 40.41 0.69 -20.77
C VAL A 97 41.88 1.01 -20.96
N LYS A 98 42.47 0.56 -22.07
CA LYS A 98 43.81 0.98 -22.46
C LYS A 98 43.67 2.01 -23.57
N LYS A 99 44.16 3.23 -23.31
CA LYS A 99 44.22 4.32 -24.28
C LYS A 99 45.65 4.85 -24.31
N ASP A 100 46.25 4.91 -25.50
CA ASP A 100 47.62 5.41 -25.71
C ASP A 100 48.66 4.76 -24.78
N GLY A 101 48.55 3.44 -24.60
CA GLY A 101 49.48 2.67 -23.75
C GLY A 101 49.19 2.73 -22.24
N LYS A 102 48.36 3.66 -21.78
CA LYS A 102 48.00 3.84 -20.36
C LYS A 102 46.69 3.12 -20.03
N THR A 103 46.67 2.43 -18.89
CA THR A 103 45.46 1.81 -18.35
C THR A 103 44.71 2.83 -17.50
N ASP A 104 43.46 3.09 -17.84
CA ASP A 104 42.56 3.97 -17.10
C ASP A 104 41.30 3.22 -16.64
N THR A 105 40.59 3.77 -15.65
CA THR A 105 39.32 3.25 -15.15
C THR A 105 38.17 4.10 -15.68
N ALA A 106 37.31 3.48 -16.48
CA ALA A 106 36.08 4.09 -16.97
C ALA A 106 34.86 3.47 -16.27
N SER A 107 33.70 4.09 -16.46
CA SER A 107 32.43 3.54 -15.95
C SER A 107 31.28 3.76 -16.92
N ALA A 108 30.38 2.79 -16.97
CA ALA A 108 29.09 2.88 -17.63
C ALA A 108 27.99 2.83 -16.57
N MET A 109 27.00 3.72 -16.67
CA MET A 109 25.94 3.87 -15.69
C MET A 109 24.57 3.60 -16.32
N PHE A 110 23.88 2.60 -15.80
CA PHE A 110 22.50 2.28 -16.13
C PHE A 110 21.61 2.88 -15.05
N LYS A 111 21.05 4.06 -15.32
CA LYS A 111 20.20 4.80 -14.38
C LYS A 111 18.82 4.16 -14.28
N HIS A 112 18.29 4.14 -13.07
CA HIS A 112 16.88 3.84 -12.86
C HIS A 112 16.03 5.00 -13.42
N LEU A 113 15.03 4.68 -14.22
CA LEU A 113 14.07 5.64 -14.76
C LEU A 113 12.73 5.51 -14.03
N THR A 114 11.89 6.55 -14.14
CA THR A 114 10.52 6.52 -13.62
C THR A 114 9.77 5.29 -14.13
N ASP A 115 8.99 4.67 -13.24
CA ASP A 115 8.17 3.47 -13.50
C ASP A 115 8.94 2.17 -13.81
N GLY A 116 10.25 2.15 -13.54
CA GLY A 116 11.12 0.97 -13.69
C GLY A 116 11.11 -0.01 -12.51
N GLN A 117 10.24 0.20 -11.51
CA GLN A 117 10.24 -0.55 -10.25
C GLN A 117 8.91 -1.26 -9.97
N ALA A 118 9.03 -2.45 -9.38
CA ALA A 118 7.91 -3.18 -8.80
C ALA A 118 8.31 -3.70 -7.41
N ASN A 119 7.44 -3.51 -6.42
CA ASN A 119 7.63 -4.00 -5.06
C ASN A 119 6.66 -5.15 -4.79
N SER A 120 7.17 -6.23 -4.19
CA SER A 120 6.36 -7.35 -3.72
C SER A 120 6.58 -7.54 -2.23
N ILE A 121 5.48 -7.65 -1.49
CA ILE A 121 5.49 -7.87 -0.05
C ILE A 121 4.72 -9.14 0.23
N ARG A 122 5.39 -10.11 0.83
CA ARG A 122 4.77 -11.34 1.31
C ARG A 122 4.65 -11.27 2.82
N ARG A 123 3.45 -11.50 3.33
CA ARG A 123 3.18 -11.60 4.76
C ARG A 123 2.89 -13.04 5.12
N THR A 124 3.51 -13.51 6.19
CA THR A 124 3.13 -14.77 6.83
C THR A 124 2.27 -14.40 8.03
N GLN A 125 1.09 -15.00 8.11
CA GLN A 125 0.16 -14.79 9.22
C GLN A 125 0.72 -15.47 10.48
N GLY A 126 0.50 -14.88 11.65
CA GLY A 126 0.95 -15.44 12.93
C GLY A 126 0.25 -14.81 14.12
N GLY A 127 0.35 -15.46 15.28
CA GLY A 127 -0.21 -15.00 16.55
C GLY A 127 -1.71 -14.69 16.48
N GLU A 128 -2.13 -13.64 17.19
CA GLU A 128 -3.53 -13.21 17.25
C GLU A 128 -4.14 -12.88 15.90
N TYR A 129 -3.33 -12.36 14.96
CA TYR A 129 -3.81 -12.11 13.61
C TYR A 129 -4.26 -13.43 12.96
N GLN A 130 -3.45 -14.48 13.02
CA GLN A 130 -3.80 -15.79 12.47
C GLN A 130 -5.01 -16.40 13.18
N ALA A 131 -5.08 -16.28 14.51
CA ALA A 131 -6.18 -16.82 15.31
C ALA A 131 -7.54 -16.18 14.98
N ASN A 132 -7.55 -14.93 14.49
CA ASN A 132 -8.77 -14.18 14.16
C ASN A 132 -9.07 -14.15 12.65
N LEU A 133 -8.33 -14.87 11.81
CA LEU A 133 -8.63 -14.98 10.38
C LEU A 133 -9.85 -15.83 10.12
N SER A 134 -10.75 -15.33 9.26
CA SER A 134 -11.97 -16.04 8.85
C SER A 134 -12.90 -16.45 9.99
N VAL A 135 -12.71 -15.90 11.19
CA VAL A 135 -13.60 -16.09 12.34
C VAL A 135 -14.86 -15.27 12.12
N GLN A 136 -16.02 -15.89 12.32
CA GLN A 136 -17.30 -15.18 12.30
C GLN A 136 -17.50 -14.42 13.61
N ASN A 137 -17.90 -13.15 13.51
CA ASN A 137 -18.16 -12.28 14.67
C ASN A 137 -17.04 -12.31 15.73
N PRO A 138 -15.77 -12.02 15.37
CA PRO A 138 -14.67 -12.08 16.33
C PRO A 138 -14.77 -10.94 17.35
N GLN A 139 -14.03 -11.05 18.45
CA GLN A 139 -13.88 -9.97 19.43
C GLN A 139 -12.98 -8.85 18.91
N GLN A 140 -12.05 -9.17 18.01
CA GLN A 140 -11.10 -8.25 17.40
C GLN A 140 -10.94 -8.56 15.91
N LEU A 141 -10.77 -7.50 15.12
CA LEU A 141 -10.53 -7.57 13.68
C LEU A 141 -9.15 -6.97 13.38
N TYR A 142 -8.38 -7.65 12.53
CA TYR A 142 -7.01 -7.28 12.21
C TYR A 142 -6.92 -6.85 10.75
N ILE A 143 -6.62 -5.58 10.52
CA ILE A 143 -6.48 -4.99 9.18
C ILE A 143 -5.00 -4.62 8.97
N GLN A 144 -4.37 -5.30 8.02
CA GLN A 144 -3.04 -5.00 7.52
C GLN A 144 -3.16 -4.15 6.25
N SER A 145 -2.35 -3.11 6.14
CA SER A 145 -2.42 -2.24 4.96
C SER A 145 -1.98 -2.90 3.67
N ALA A 146 -2.59 -2.48 2.55
CA ALA A 146 -2.24 -2.97 1.22
C ALA A 146 -0.91 -2.39 0.71
N PRO A 147 -0.26 -3.01 -0.28
CA PRO A 147 -0.68 -4.18 -1.08
C PRO A 147 -0.61 -5.48 -0.27
N LEU A 148 -1.44 -6.46 -0.66
CA LEU A 148 -1.57 -7.79 -0.03
C LEU A 148 -1.80 -7.72 1.49
N GLY A 149 -2.67 -6.80 1.90
CA GLY A 149 -3.14 -6.63 3.26
C GLY A 149 -4.35 -7.52 3.58
N SER A 150 -4.93 -7.33 4.75
CA SER A 150 -6.20 -7.96 5.16
C SER A 150 -7.34 -6.94 5.15
N TYR A 151 -8.57 -7.45 5.15
CA TYR A 151 -9.77 -6.64 5.25
C TYR A 151 -10.80 -7.35 6.14
N ALA A 152 -11.71 -6.57 6.71
CA ALA A 152 -12.87 -7.12 7.41
C ALA A 152 -14.07 -7.16 6.45
N SER A 153 -14.77 -8.31 6.42
CA SER A 153 -16.07 -8.42 5.75
C SER A 153 -17.16 -8.18 6.79
N ILE A 154 -18.03 -7.20 6.54
CA ILE A 154 -19.05 -6.76 7.47
C ILE A 154 -20.40 -6.91 6.79
N PHE A 155 -21.27 -7.73 7.37
CA PHE A 155 -22.65 -7.86 6.95
C PHE A 155 -23.54 -7.50 8.14
N ILE A 156 -24.59 -6.69 7.91
CA ILE A 156 -25.53 -6.27 8.95
C ILE A 156 -26.87 -6.96 8.69
N PRO A 157 -27.15 -8.14 9.30
CA PRO A 157 -28.33 -8.93 8.97
C PRO A 157 -29.64 -8.16 9.18
N GLY A 158 -29.69 -7.33 10.23
CA GLY A 158 -30.88 -6.55 10.57
C GLY A 158 -31.30 -5.53 9.51
N LEU A 159 -30.44 -5.18 8.54
CA LEU A 159 -30.84 -4.33 7.42
C LEU A 159 -31.78 -5.05 6.46
N SER A 160 -31.64 -6.37 6.26
CA SER A 160 -32.45 -7.13 5.30
C SER A 160 -33.94 -7.14 5.65
N THR A 161 -34.27 -7.01 6.93
CA THR A 161 -35.65 -6.98 7.44
C THR A 161 -36.02 -5.62 8.02
N PHE A 162 -35.19 -4.60 7.82
CA PHE A 162 -35.44 -3.28 8.39
C PHE A 162 -36.68 -2.66 7.71
N PRO A 163 -37.67 -2.20 8.49
CA PRO A 163 -38.90 -1.68 7.92
C PRO A 163 -38.67 -0.37 7.17
N ASN A 164 -39.62 -0.01 6.29
CA ASN A 164 -39.59 1.29 5.64
C ASN A 164 -39.71 2.41 6.68
N LYS A 165 -38.73 3.31 6.71
CA LYS A 165 -38.57 4.41 7.67
C LYS A 165 -37.91 5.59 6.99
N VAL A 166 -38.07 6.77 7.59
CA VAL A 166 -37.26 7.95 7.24
C VAL A 166 -35.95 7.86 8.00
N ILE A 167 -34.83 7.68 7.30
CA ILE A 167 -33.49 7.53 7.87
C ILE A 167 -32.83 8.91 7.96
N HIS A 168 -32.63 9.39 9.19
CA HIS A 168 -31.93 10.66 9.45
C HIS A 168 -30.42 10.49 9.47
N ARG A 169 -29.95 9.34 9.96
CA ARG A 169 -28.53 9.02 10.04
C ARG A 169 -28.33 7.52 10.12
N ALA A 170 -27.43 6.97 9.30
CA ALA A 170 -26.89 5.63 9.50
C ALA A 170 -25.36 5.69 9.49
N GLU A 171 -24.73 5.16 10.54
CA GLU A 171 -23.28 5.14 10.69
C GLU A 171 -22.75 3.76 11.02
N LEU A 172 -21.76 3.28 10.25
CA LEU A 172 -20.91 2.19 10.69
C LEU A 172 -19.80 2.75 11.59
N ILE A 173 -19.69 2.25 12.81
CA ILE A 173 -18.76 2.73 13.83
C ILE A 173 -17.80 1.59 14.20
N ALA A 174 -16.51 1.84 14.01
CA ALA A 174 -15.42 0.91 14.30
C ALA A 174 -14.41 1.56 15.25
N TYR A 175 -14.14 0.95 16.40
CA TYR A 175 -13.19 1.47 17.38
C TYR A 175 -11.83 0.81 17.22
N LYS A 176 -10.77 1.63 17.17
CA LYS A 176 -9.39 1.16 17.28
C LYS A 176 -9.20 0.54 18.67
N GLU A 177 -8.64 -0.66 18.70
CA GLU A 177 -8.13 -1.28 19.90
C GLU A 177 -6.61 -1.12 20.00
N PRO A 178 -6.05 -0.98 21.22
CA PRO A 178 -4.61 -0.99 21.41
C PRO A 178 -4.00 -2.28 20.84
N SER A 179 -2.93 -2.15 20.08
CA SER A 179 -2.14 -3.28 19.62
C SER A 179 -0.68 -3.11 20.02
N ALA A 180 0.04 -4.22 20.14
CA ALA A 180 1.50 -4.19 20.21
C ALA A 180 2.03 -3.38 19.01
N MET A 181 3.25 -2.84 19.09
CA MET A 181 3.95 -2.14 17.99
C MET A 181 3.16 -1.06 17.20
N ASP A 182 2.11 -0.46 17.77
CA ASP A 182 1.40 0.69 17.17
C ASP A 182 2.36 1.88 16.90
N ASN A 183 3.47 1.94 17.62
CA ASN A 183 4.55 2.92 17.45
C ASN A 183 5.47 2.63 16.24
N ILE A 184 5.44 1.40 15.71
CA ILE A 184 6.25 0.98 14.55
C ILE A 184 5.37 0.90 13.30
N PHE A 185 4.24 0.19 13.40
CA PHE A 185 3.26 0.09 12.33
C PHE A 185 2.13 1.06 12.63
N THR A 186 2.30 2.27 12.13
CA THR A 186 1.40 3.38 12.43
C THR A 186 -0.03 3.06 12.03
N VAL A 187 -0.96 3.40 12.90
CA VAL A 187 -2.39 3.27 12.62
C VAL A 187 -2.74 4.11 11.38
N PRO A 188 -3.35 3.53 10.33
CA PRO A 188 -3.79 4.29 9.16
C PRO A 188 -4.71 5.44 9.55
N ASN A 189 -4.41 6.67 9.17
CA ASN A 189 -5.31 7.80 9.48
C ASN A 189 -6.68 7.66 8.79
N ARG A 190 -6.79 6.80 7.78
CA ARG A 190 -8.05 6.51 7.11
C ARG A 190 -8.19 5.03 6.76
N LEU A 191 -9.41 4.55 6.93
CA LEU A 191 -9.91 3.28 6.43
C LEU A 191 -10.91 3.56 5.32
N LEU A 192 -11.00 2.64 4.36
CA LEU A 192 -11.98 2.68 3.29
C LEU A 192 -13.04 1.61 3.51
N LEU A 193 -14.26 1.93 3.11
CA LEU A 193 -15.41 1.04 3.13
C LEU A 193 -16.01 1.01 1.72
N ASP A 194 -16.11 -0.17 1.13
CA ASP A 194 -16.68 -0.36 -0.20
C ASP A 194 -17.60 -1.59 -0.25
N HIS A 195 -18.30 -1.79 -1.36
CA HIS A 195 -19.03 -3.03 -1.61
C HIS A 195 -18.01 -4.16 -1.78
N LYS A 196 -18.19 -5.27 -1.04
CA LYS A 196 -17.42 -6.48 -1.28
C LYS A 196 -17.89 -7.12 -2.59
N GLY A 197 -17.31 -6.70 -3.71
CA GLY A 197 -17.56 -7.27 -5.03
C GLY A 197 -16.78 -8.56 -5.31
N SER A 198 -17.07 -9.18 -6.46
CA SER A 198 -16.29 -10.28 -7.07
C SER A 198 -15.29 -9.80 -8.13
N THR A 199 -15.34 -8.52 -8.48
CA THR A 199 -14.49 -7.87 -9.49
C THR A 199 -13.34 -7.12 -8.83
N ASP A 200 -12.23 -6.90 -9.56
CA ASP A 200 -11.08 -6.12 -9.09
C ASP A 200 -11.40 -4.62 -8.83
N THR A 201 -12.58 -4.14 -9.25
CA THR A 201 -13.02 -2.76 -9.01
C THR A 201 -13.70 -2.63 -7.64
N ALA A 202 -13.23 -1.67 -6.84
CA ALA A 202 -13.83 -1.26 -5.59
C ALA A 202 -15.00 -0.28 -5.86
N PHE A 203 -16.21 -0.61 -5.42
CA PHE A 203 -17.40 0.22 -5.65
C PHE A 203 -17.82 0.93 -4.37
N LEU A 204 -18.03 2.24 -4.47
CA LEU A 204 -18.59 3.04 -3.38
C LEU A 204 -20.09 2.81 -3.22
N TYR A 205 -20.57 3.00 -2.00
CA TYR A 205 -22.00 3.01 -1.70
C TYR A 205 -22.67 4.21 -2.38
N SER A 206 -23.81 3.96 -3.01
CA SER A 206 -24.55 4.95 -3.80
C SER A 206 -24.85 6.20 -2.98
N ASP A 207 -24.56 7.36 -3.56
CA ASP A 207 -24.95 8.70 -3.07
C ASP A 207 -24.29 9.18 -1.77
N ASP A 208 -23.64 8.33 -0.98
CA ASP A 208 -22.98 8.74 0.27
C ASP A 208 -21.71 9.59 0.04
N ILE A 209 -21.19 9.63 -1.20
CA ILE A 209 -20.14 10.56 -1.63
C ILE A 209 -20.71 11.64 -2.53
N GLN A 210 -20.47 12.87 -2.13
CA GLN A 210 -20.88 14.07 -2.84
C GLN A 210 -19.68 14.73 -3.50
N ILE A 211 -19.95 15.52 -4.53
CA ILE A 211 -18.99 16.43 -5.11
C ILE A 211 -19.02 17.74 -4.30
N ASP A 212 -17.87 18.31 -4.00
CA ASP A 212 -17.77 19.65 -3.44
C ASP A 212 -17.91 20.73 -4.53
N ALA A 213 -17.91 22.00 -4.14
CA ALA A 213 -18.07 23.12 -5.07
C ALA A 213 -16.98 23.20 -6.16
N SER A 214 -15.87 22.47 -6.01
CA SER A 214 -14.77 22.44 -6.98
C SER A 214 -14.91 21.33 -8.03
N GLY A 215 -15.96 20.51 -7.96
CA GLY A 215 -16.06 19.32 -8.82
C GLY A 215 -15.34 18.09 -8.26
N SER A 216 -14.71 18.19 -7.08
CA SER A 216 -13.93 17.12 -6.45
C SER A 216 -14.77 16.32 -5.48
N LEU A 217 -14.43 15.04 -5.27
CA LEU A 217 -15.19 14.21 -4.34
C LEU A 217 -14.87 14.51 -2.88
N ASN A 218 -15.92 14.76 -2.11
CA ASN A 218 -15.83 15.03 -0.70
C ASN A 218 -15.86 13.74 0.13
N LEU A 219 -14.69 13.09 0.22
CA LEU A 219 -14.49 11.90 1.06
C LEU A 219 -14.62 12.18 2.56
N SER A 220 -14.63 13.45 3.00
CA SER A 220 -14.81 13.79 4.41
C SER A 220 -16.24 13.53 4.89
N GLN A 221 -17.24 13.69 4.01
CA GLN A 221 -18.65 13.43 4.33
C GLN A 221 -18.96 11.94 4.46
N PHE A 222 -18.31 11.11 3.65
CA PHE A 222 -18.41 9.66 3.77
C PHE A 222 -17.74 9.15 5.05
N GLY A 223 -16.68 9.82 5.50
CA GLY A 223 -15.98 9.52 6.75
C GLY A 223 -14.79 8.58 6.55
N GLY A 224 -14.56 7.70 7.51
CA GLY A 224 -13.43 6.76 7.49
C GLY A 224 -12.10 7.35 7.94
N SER A 225 -12.04 8.60 8.40
CA SER A 225 -10.87 9.16 9.10
C SER A 225 -10.86 8.77 10.58
N LEU A 226 -9.68 8.54 11.13
CA LEU A 226 -9.49 8.31 12.55
C LEU A 226 -9.85 9.57 13.33
N ARG A 227 -10.72 9.42 14.32
CA ARG A 227 -11.16 10.51 15.20
C ARG A 227 -10.40 10.48 16.53
N SER A 228 -10.47 11.59 17.27
CA SER A 228 -9.85 11.73 18.60
C SER A 228 -10.37 10.74 19.65
N ASP A 229 -11.59 10.21 19.46
CA ASP A 229 -12.19 9.17 20.30
C ASP A 229 -11.79 7.74 19.87
N ASN A 230 -10.74 7.60 19.05
CA ASN A 230 -10.26 6.33 18.50
C ASN A 230 -11.29 5.61 17.61
N SER A 231 -12.29 6.31 17.06
CA SER A 231 -13.27 5.72 16.15
C SER A 231 -13.04 6.08 14.68
N TYR A 232 -13.37 5.13 13.80
CA TYR A 232 -13.70 5.38 12.40
C TYR A 232 -15.21 5.33 12.27
N ARG A 233 -15.77 6.33 11.57
CA ARG A 233 -17.20 6.41 11.32
C ARG A 233 -17.44 6.58 9.84
N PHE A 234 -18.33 5.79 9.28
CA PHE A 234 -18.74 5.87 7.88
C PHE A 234 -20.21 6.23 7.80
N ASN A 235 -20.53 7.27 7.04
CA ASN A 235 -21.91 7.66 6.79
C ASN A 235 -22.48 6.78 5.67
N LEU A 236 -23.53 6.03 6.00
CA LEU A 236 -24.25 5.11 5.13
C LEU A 236 -25.74 5.46 5.07
N THR A 237 -26.08 6.72 5.37
CA THR A 237 -27.48 7.16 5.50
C THR A 237 -28.23 6.94 4.20
N ARG A 238 -27.64 7.29 3.05
CA ARG A 238 -28.32 7.16 1.77
C ARG A 238 -28.39 5.72 1.30
N TYR A 239 -27.33 4.93 1.54
CA TYR A 239 -27.37 3.49 1.34
C TYR A 239 -28.54 2.84 2.12
N VAL A 240 -28.63 3.09 3.42
CA VAL A 240 -29.71 2.50 4.25
C VAL A 240 -31.09 3.04 3.84
N GLN A 241 -31.22 4.32 3.48
CA GLN A 241 -32.48 4.88 2.97
C GLN A 241 -32.93 4.18 1.69
N ARG A 242 -32.03 3.97 0.72
CA ARG A 242 -32.34 3.25 -0.52
C ARG A 242 -32.69 1.78 -0.27
N LEU A 243 -32.01 1.14 0.67
CA LEU A 243 -32.31 -0.24 1.05
C LEU A 243 -33.76 -0.36 1.54
N VAL A 244 -34.21 0.54 2.43
CA VAL A 244 -35.54 0.44 3.04
C VAL A 244 -36.67 0.95 2.14
N THR A 245 -36.39 1.89 1.23
CA THR A 245 -37.38 2.48 0.31
C THR A 245 -37.43 1.77 -1.04
N ASN A 246 -36.27 1.49 -1.65
CA ASN A 246 -36.15 0.93 -3.00
C ASN A 246 -35.87 -0.58 -3.01
N ARG A 247 -35.83 -1.23 -1.84
CA ARG A 247 -35.52 -2.66 -1.67
C ARG A 247 -34.20 -3.06 -2.33
N GLU A 248 -33.19 -2.19 -2.22
CA GLU A 248 -31.84 -2.53 -2.67
C GLU A 248 -31.27 -3.72 -1.88
N ARG A 249 -30.30 -4.40 -2.48
CA ARG A 249 -29.68 -5.56 -1.85
C ARG A 249 -28.87 -5.13 -0.62
N ASN A 250 -29.05 -5.85 0.49
CA ASN A 250 -28.15 -5.75 1.64
C ASN A 250 -26.80 -6.40 1.28
N ASP A 251 -25.82 -5.57 0.95
CA ASP A 251 -24.49 -6.01 0.54
C ASP A 251 -23.55 -6.23 1.72
N THR A 252 -22.62 -7.17 1.54
CA THR A 252 -21.47 -7.29 2.44
C THR A 252 -20.52 -6.13 2.15
N MET A 253 -20.14 -5.44 3.22
CA MET A 253 -19.19 -4.33 3.19
C MET A 253 -17.78 -4.84 3.40
N ARG A 254 -16.80 -4.24 2.73
CA ARG A 254 -15.38 -4.51 2.96
C ARG A 254 -14.73 -3.28 3.58
N LEU A 255 -14.19 -3.45 4.78
CA LEU A 255 -13.42 -2.45 5.51
C LEU A 255 -11.93 -2.77 5.40
N TYR A 256 -11.13 -1.83 4.89
CA TYR A 256 -9.72 -2.07 4.56
C TYR A 256 -8.86 -0.80 4.60
N ALA A 257 -7.53 -0.97 4.57
CA ALA A 257 -6.56 0.13 4.60
C ALA A 257 -5.61 0.04 3.39
N PRO A 258 -5.99 0.53 2.20
CA PRO A 258 -5.08 0.49 1.06
C PRO A 258 -3.92 1.48 1.23
N MET A 259 -2.81 1.30 0.52
CA MET A 259 -1.84 2.39 0.32
C MET A 259 -2.40 3.39 -0.71
N ARG A 260 -2.87 2.87 -1.84
CA ARG A 260 -3.62 3.58 -2.86
C ARG A 260 -4.78 2.73 -3.32
N SER A 261 -5.90 3.34 -3.70
CA SER A 261 -7.07 2.65 -4.24
C SER A 261 -7.72 3.50 -5.32
N ILE A 262 -8.31 2.84 -6.31
CA ILE A 262 -9.19 3.49 -7.27
C ILE A 262 -10.60 2.99 -6.96
N LEU A 263 -11.46 3.90 -6.51
CA LEU A 263 -12.85 3.61 -6.22
C LEU A 263 -13.74 4.06 -7.37
N PHE A 264 -14.81 3.35 -7.65
CA PHE A 264 -15.83 3.79 -8.60
C PHE A 264 -17.04 4.37 -7.87
N ALA A 265 -17.33 5.65 -8.13
CA ALA A 265 -18.51 6.34 -7.64
C ALA A 265 -19.67 6.13 -8.63
N LYS A 266 -20.52 5.14 -8.35
CA LYS A 266 -21.59 4.70 -9.27
C LYS A 266 -22.59 5.80 -9.62
N ASN A 267 -22.92 6.66 -8.67
CA ASN A 267 -23.85 7.78 -8.85
C ASN A 267 -23.31 8.87 -9.79
N LEU A 268 -21.99 8.91 -10.00
CA LEU A 268 -21.32 9.93 -10.82
C LEU A 268 -20.69 9.35 -12.10
N GLY A 269 -20.61 8.02 -12.21
CA GLY A 269 -19.96 7.36 -13.34
C GLY A 269 -18.45 7.63 -13.40
N GLN A 270 -17.79 7.87 -12.26
CA GLN A 270 -16.39 8.33 -12.19
C GLN A 270 -15.51 7.46 -11.32
N TYR A 271 -14.22 7.39 -11.68
CA TYR A 271 -13.17 6.77 -10.88
C TYR A 271 -12.44 7.77 -10.00
N VAL A 272 -12.04 7.31 -8.82
CA VAL A 272 -11.55 8.15 -7.73
C VAL A 272 -10.25 7.57 -7.22
N ALA A 273 -9.14 8.24 -7.51
CA ALA A 273 -7.86 7.86 -6.95
C ALA A 273 -7.75 8.35 -5.50
N ILE A 274 -7.54 7.42 -4.57
CA ILE A 274 -7.32 7.71 -3.15
C ILE A 274 -5.92 7.27 -2.79
N THR A 275 -5.12 8.22 -2.27
CA THR A 275 -3.87 7.91 -1.58
C THR A 275 -4.14 7.94 -0.09
N ASN A 276 -3.90 6.82 0.58
CA ASN A 276 -4.26 6.61 1.97
C ASN A 276 -3.05 6.40 2.88
N LEU A 277 -1.96 5.83 2.35
CA LEU A 277 -0.69 5.69 3.05
C LEU A 277 0.46 6.16 2.16
N SER A 278 1.47 6.78 2.78
CA SER A 278 2.68 7.24 2.09
C SER A 278 3.64 6.09 1.74
N ASN A 279 3.59 5.01 2.52
CA ASN A 279 4.54 3.91 2.45
C ASN A 279 3.84 2.57 2.32
N ILE A 280 4.40 1.72 1.46
CA ILE A 280 3.93 0.36 1.21
C ILE A 280 4.02 -0.46 2.52
N ALA A 281 2.94 -1.15 2.91
CA ALA A 281 2.89 -1.98 4.12
C ALA A 281 3.14 -1.28 5.48
N ALA A 282 3.15 0.04 5.56
CA ALA A 282 3.44 0.75 6.81
C ALA A 282 2.32 0.68 7.86
N GLY A 283 1.07 0.51 7.41
CA GLY A 283 -0.09 0.62 8.28
C GLY A 283 -0.62 -0.72 8.81
N ARG A 284 -1.02 -0.75 10.07
CA ARG A 284 -1.88 -1.81 10.63
C ARG A 284 -2.85 -1.25 11.65
N ILE A 285 -3.95 -1.95 11.87
CA ILE A 285 -4.88 -1.63 12.94
C ILE A 285 -5.57 -2.88 13.46
N VAL A 286 -5.80 -2.89 14.77
CA VAL A 286 -6.76 -3.80 15.42
C VAL A 286 -8.02 -3.00 15.73
N ILE A 287 -9.18 -3.56 15.39
CA ILE A 287 -10.49 -2.94 15.60
C ILE A 287 -11.31 -3.84 16.51
N ALA A 288 -12.07 -3.26 17.42
CA ALA A 288 -13.06 -3.98 18.21
C ALA A 288 -14.09 -4.64 17.29
N GLY A 289 -14.25 -5.96 17.41
CA GLY A 289 -15.18 -6.74 16.60
C GLY A 289 -16.61 -6.70 17.11
N ALA A 290 -17.50 -7.48 16.48
CA ALA A 290 -18.93 -7.50 16.81
C ALA A 290 -19.21 -8.08 18.21
N ASN A 291 -18.38 -9.02 18.67
CA ASN A 291 -18.51 -9.68 19.97
C ASN A 291 -17.56 -9.11 21.04
N HIS A 292 -17.02 -7.90 20.83
CA HIS A 292 -16.15 -7.25 21.81
C HIS A 292 -16.81 -7.21 23.21
N PRO A 293 -16.08 -7.48 24.31
CA PRO A 293 -16.65 -7.61 25.66
C PRO A 293 -17.32 -6.32 26.14
N THR A 294 -16.74 -5.16 25.82
CA THR A 294 -17.36 -3.85 26.10
C THR A 294 -18.40 -3.50 25.01
N PRO A 295 -19.71 -3.48 25.31
CA PRO A 295 -20.75 -3.30 24.30
C PRO A 295 -20.63 -2.00 23.50
N ASP A 296 -20.29 -0.89 24.19
CA ASP A 296 -20.15 0.43 23.57
C ASP A 296 -18.94 0.56 22.63
N ARG A 297 -18.05 -0.43 22.61
CA ARG A 297 -16.93 -0.51 21.66
C ARG A 297 -17.16 -1.48 20.51
N ARG A 298 -18.21 -2.31 20.55
CA ARG A 298 -18.50 -3.27 19.48
C ARG A 298 -18.62 -2.55 18.14
N LEU A 299 -18.07 -3.17 17.10
CA LEU A 299 -18.35 -2.81 15.72
C LEU A 299 -19.86 -2.85 15.51
N ARG A 300 -20.44 -1.71 15.14
CA ARG A 300 -21.90 -1.59 15.04
C ARG A 300 -22.33 -0.62 13.95
N MET A 301 -23.55 -0.82 13.49
CA MET A 301 -24.29 0.21 12.76
C MET A 301 -25.23 0.93 13.71
N ARG A 302 -25.16 2.26 13.77
CA ARG A 302 -26.11 3.11 14.49
C ARG A 302 -27.06 3.75 13.48
N ILE A 303 -28.37 3.58 13.66
CA ILE A 303 -29.39 4.16 12.80
C ILE A 303 -30.29 5.08 13.63
N ILE A 304 -30.50 6.31 13.17
CA ILE A 304 -31.45 7.28 13.71
C ILE A 304 -32.53 7.44 12.65
N TYR A 305 -33.79 7.21 13.02
CA TYR A 305 -34.90 7.17 12.08
C TYR A 305 -36.21 7.64 12.72
N SER A 306 -37.19 7.97 11.88
CA SER A 306 -38.57 8.22 12.28
C SER A 306 -39.49 7.18 11.67
N ASN A 307 -40.60 6.90 12.36
CA ASN A 307 -41.70 6.16 11.79
C ASN A 307 -42.34 6.99 10.66
N LEU A 308 -42.81 6.27 9.63
CA LEU A 308 -43.74 6.80 8.64
C LEU A 308 -45.13 6.91 9.26
#